data_AF-A0A971KNT5-F1
#
_entry.id   AF-A0A971KNT5-F1
#
_cell.length_a   1.000
_cell.length_b   1.000
_cell.length_c   1.000
_cell.angle_alpha   90.00
_cell.angle_beta   90.00
_cell.angle_gamma   90.00
#
_symmetry.space_group_name_H-M   'P 1'
#
loop_
_entity.id
_entity.type
_entity.pdbx_description
1 polymer ?
#
loop_
_entity_poly.entity_id
_entity_poly.type
_entity_poly.pdbx_seq_one_letter_code
_entity_poly.pdbx_strand_id
1 'polypeptide(L)'
;MNYKAFTLVEVLATLIVLGIIMAIIVPNVFVSIDDTKLKTYAVKENEIIKASNNYVLENNIALPQILNERIKIGLLDLTNNNYLSKIYDLTDNSLCVGYVYVTKTHTENYTYTPCIFCGTYQTDNVLCDINEV
;
A
#
# COMPACT_ATOMS: atom_id res chain seq x y z
N MET A 1 18.63 -4.27 61.62
CA MET A 1 18.12 -4.12 60.23
C MET A 1 17.01 -3.08 60.27
N ASN A 2 17.19 -1.94 59.59
CA ASN A 2 16.20 -0.86 59.55
C ASN A 2 15.47 -0.92 58.20
N TYR A 3 14.21 -1.36 58.21
CA TYR A 3 13.32 -1.27 57.06
C TYR A 3 12.60 0.07 57.12
N LYS A 4 12.94 1.00 56.23
CA LYS A 4 12.19 2.24 56.07
C LYS A 4 10.94 1.92 55.24
N ALA A 5 9.78 1.90 55.88
CA ALA A 5 8.51 1.81 55.18
C ALA A 5 8.18 3.18 54.55
N PHE A 6 7.79 3.18 53.27
CA PHE A 6 7.28 4.37 52.60
C PHE A 6 6.01 4.87 53.28
N THR A 7 5.86 6.18 53.39
CA THR A 7 4.66 6.78 53.98
C THR A 7 3.51 6.79 52.99
N LEU A 8 2.27 6.73 53.48
CA LEU A 8 1.08 6.71 52.61
C LEU A 8 0.99 7.95 51.70
N VAL A 9 1.48 9.09 52.18
CA VAL A 9 1.54 10.36 51.44
C VAL A 9 2.51 10.27 50.26
N GLU A 10 3.64 9.58 50.44
CA GLU A 10 4.66 9.40 49.40
C GLU A 10 4.16 8.46 48.30
N VAL A 11 3.43 7.41 48.67
CA VAL A 11 2.78 6.51 47.70
C VAL A 11 1.64 7.22 46.96
N LEU A 12 0.87 8.07 47.65
CA LEU A 12 -0.19 8.86 47.01
C LEU A 12 0.37 9.89 46.00
N ALA A 13 1.44 10.59 46.37
CA ALA A 13 2.10 11.55 45.49
C ALA A 13 2.67 10.89 44.23
N THR A 14 3.30 9.72 44.37
CA THR A 14 3.84 8.97 43.22
C THR A 14 2.76 8.44 42.29
N LEU A 15 1.61 7.99 42.83
CA LEU A 15 0.46 7.58 42.01
C LEU A 15 -0.13 8.73 41.19
N ILE A 16 -0.19 9.93 41.75
CA ILE A 16 -0.66 11.12 41.03
C ILE A 16 0.27 11.42 39.85
N VAL A 17 1.59 11.41 40.08
CA VAL A 17 2.58 11.65 39.01
C VAL A 17 2.52 10.55 37.94
N LEU A 18 2.43 9.27 38.34
CA LEU A 18 2.27 8.16 37.39
C LEU A 18 0.98 8.27 36.57
N GLY A 19 -0.14 8.65 37.20
CA GLY A 19 -1.42 8.85 36.54
C GLY A 19 -1.37 9.92 35.45
N ILE A 20 -0.69 11.05 35.73
CA ILE A 20 -0.51 12.13 34.76
C ILE A 20 0.37 11.68 33.58
N ILE A 21 1.45 10.97 33.85
CA ILE A 21 2.35 10.46 32.80
C ILE A 21 1.62 9.47 31.88
N MET A 22 0.86 8.53 32.46
CA MET A 22 0.07 7.57 31.67
C MET A 22 -0.98 8.26 30.80
N ALA A 23 -1.64 9.30 31.30
CA ALA A 23 -2.65 10.05 30.55
C ALA A 23 -2.10 10.72 29.28
N ILE A 24 -0.83 11.16 29.29
CA ILE A 24 -0.20 11.85 28.16
C ILE A 24 0.33 10.87 27.10
N ILE A 25 0.82 9.70 27.52
CA ILE A 25 1.48 8.75 26.61
C ILE A 25 0.49 7.96 25.75
N VAL A 26 -0.67 7.58 26.29
CA VAL A 26 -1.66 6.72 25.61
C VAL A 26 -2.17 7.26 24.28
N PRO A 27 -2.52 8.55 24.09
CA PRO A 27 -3.06 9.01 22.81
C PRO A 27 -2.04 9.02 21.65
N ASN A 28 -0.73 8.96 21.92
CA ASN A 28 0.32 9.21 20.92
C ASN A 28 0.70 7.98 20.07
N VAL A 29 0.19 6.78 20.39
CA VAL A 29 0.53 5.54 19.68
C VAL A 29 -0.52 5.10 18.66
N PHE A 30 -1.66 5.79 18.57
CA PHE A 30 -2.71 5.48 17.60
C PHE A 30 -2.41 6.15 16.25
N VAL A 31 -1.33 5.75 15.60
CA VAL A 31 -1.19 5.95 14.16
C VAL A 31 -2.27 5.10 13.50
N SER A 32 -3.10 5.72 12.66
CA SER A 32 -4.20 5.05 11.99
C SER A 32 -3.69 3.82 11.23
N ILE A 33 -4.26 2.65 11.52
CA ILE A 33 -3.92 1.38 10.86
C ILE A 33 -4.23 1.47 9.36
N ASP A 34 -5.23 2.27 8.99
CA ASP A 34 -5.64 2.47 7.60
C ASP A 34 -4.58 3.22 6.78
N ASP A 35 -3.92 4.23 7.35
CA ASP A 35 -2.83 4.94 6.67
C ASP A 35 -1.65 4.01 6.37
N THR A 36 -1.42 3.04 7.25
CA THR A 36 -0.36 2.04 7.06
C THR A 36 -0.71 1.11 5.90
N LYS A 37 -1.96 0.62 5.84
CA LYS A 37 -2.44 -0.22 4.73
C LYS A 37 -2.34 0.52 3.39
N LEU A 38 -2.80 1.78 3.33
CA LEU A 38 -2.73 2.60 2.12
C LEU A 38 -1.29 2.78 1.62
N LYS A 39 -0.35 3.06 2.53
CA LYS A 39 1.08 3.14 2.19
C LYS A 39 1.61 1.82 1.63
N THR A 40 1.20 0.68 2.20
CA THR A 40 1.61 -0.63 1.68
C THR A 40 1.05 -0.90 0.28
N TYR A 41 -0.21 -0.56 0.00
CA TYR A 41 -0.76 -0.69 -1.34
C TYR A 41 -0.05 0.25 -2.34
N ALA A 42 0.30 1.48 -1.94
CA ALA A 42 1.08 2.38 -2.79
C ALA A 42 2.48 1.83 -3.12
N VAL A 43 3.12 1.09 -2.20
CA VAL A 43 4.38 0.38 -2.49
C VAL A 43 4.15 -0.74 -3.51
N LYS A 44 3.08 -1.53 -3.34
CA LYS A 44 2.70 -2.61 -4.28
C LYS A 44 2.39 -2.07 -5.67
N GLU A 45 1.70 -0.94 -5.78
CA GLU A 45 1.44 -0.24 -7.04
C GLU A 45 2.74 0.17 -7.74
N ASN A 46 3.73 0.68 -7.00
CA ASN A 46 5.04 1.00 -7.57
C ASN A 46 5.82 -0.25 -8.04
N GLU A 47 5.71 -1.37 -7.34
CA GLU A 47 6.27 -2.64 -7.78
C GLU A 47 5.63 -3.12 -9.08
N ILE A 48 4.31 -3.01 -9.19
CA ILE A 48 3.55 -3.31 -10.41
C ILE A 48 4.01 -2.44 -11.58
N ILE A 49 4.20 -1.14 -11.37
CA ILE A 49 4.72 -0.22 -12.41
C ILE A 49 6.09 -0.69 -12.90
N LYS A 50 7.00 -1.02 -11.99
CA LYS A 50 8.35 -1.52 -12.34
C LYS A 50 8.28 -2.86 -13.09
N ALA A 51 7.47 -3.79 -12.60
CA ALA A 51 7.26 -5.08 -13.24
C ALA A 51 6.69 -4.93 -14.66
N SER A 52 5.72 -4.03 -14.83
CA SER A 52 5.11 -3.73 -16.13
C SER A 52 6.11 -3.12 -17.11
N ASN A 53 6.95 -2.19 -16.64
CA ASN A 53 7.99 -1.61 -17.47
C ASN A 53 8.99 -2.68 -17.94
N ASN A 54 9.46 -3.53 -17.03
CA ASN A 54 10.35 -4.64 -17.38
C ASN A 54 9.69 -5.62 -18.36
N TYR A 55 8.42 -5.97 -18.13
CA TYR A 55 7.66 -6.84 -19.01
C TYR A 55 7.56 -6.29 -20.44
N VAL A 56 7.24 -5.01 -20.58
CA VAL A 56 7.17 -4.32 -21.89
C VAL A 56 8.52 -4.33 -22.59
N LEU A 57 9.59 -3.99 -21.87
CA LEU A 57 10.94 -3.89 -22.42
C LEU A 57 11.48 -5.25 -22.87
N GLU A 58 11.29 -6.29 -22.07
CA GLU A 58 11.84 -7.62 -22.35
C GLU A 58 11.01 -8.41 -23.36
N ASN A 59 9.68 -8.22 -23.39
CA ASN A 59 8.79 -8.92 -24.32
C ASN A 59 8.53 -8.13 -25.62
N ASN A 60 9.17 -6.98 -25.80
CA ASN A 60 8.97 -6.07 -26.93
C ASN A 60 7.48 -5.78 -27.20
N ILE A 61 6.72 -5.53 -26.13
CA ILE A 61 5.28 -5.24 -26.24
C ILE A 61 5.11 -3.95 -27.05
N ALA A 62 4.23 -3.99 -28.05
CA ALA A 62 3.93 -2.82 -28.87
C ALA A 62 3.28 -1.73 -28.01
N LEU A 63 4.05 -0.67 -27.73
CA LEU A 63 3.57 0.50 -27.01
C LEU A 63 2.69 1.38 -27.90
N PRO A 64 1.66 2.05 -27.31
CA PRO A 64 0.77 2.93 -28.06
C PRO A 64 1.57 4.06 -28.71
N GLN A 65 1.28 4.35 -29.98
CA GLN A 65 2.01 5.37 -30.74
C GLN A 65 1.26 6.71 -30.75
N ILE A 66 -0.06 6.68 -30.54
CA ILE A 66 -0.94 7.83 -30.56
C ILE A 66 -1.05 8.42 -29.15
N LEU A 67 -1.02 9.74 -29.03
CA LEU A 67 -1.23 10.42 -27.74
C LEU A 67 -2.60 10.04 -27.16
N ASN A 68 -2.61 9.81 -25.84
CA ASN A 68 -3.78 9.35 -25.06
C ASN A 68 -4.28 7.94 -25.41
N GLU A 69 -3.60 7.22 -26.31
CA GLU A 69 -3.86 5.80 -26.51
C GLU A 69 -3.23 4.99 -25.36
N ARG A 70 -3.90 3.91 -24.98
CA ARG A 70 -3.53 3.06 -23.86
C ARG A 70 -3.59 1.59 -24.23
N ILE A 71 -2.64 0.82 -23.72
CA ILE A 71 -2.67 -0.64 -23.73
C ILE A 71 -2.90 -1.16 -22.31
N LYS A 72 -3.55 -2.31 -22.19
CA LYS A 72 -3.82 -2.98 -20.91
C LYS A 72 -2.90 -4.19 -20.76
N ILE A 73 -2.24 -4.29 -19.61
CA ILE A 73 -1.42 -5.45 -19.21
C ILE A 73 -2.03 -6.05 -17.95
N GLY A 74 -2.41 -7.32 -17.97
CA GLY A 74 -3.01 -7.97 -16.80
C GLY A 74 -1.97 -8.27 -15.72
N LEU A 75 -2.36 -8.16 -14.44
CA LEU A 75 -1.48 -8.61 -13.33
C LEU A 75 -1.16 -10.11 -13.43
N LEU A 76 -2.08 -10.90 -13.99
CA LEU A 76 -1.88 -12.32 -14.27
C LEU A 76 -0.74 -12.55 -15.26
N ASP A 77 -0.61 -11.72 -16.30
CA ASP A 77 0.48 -11.84 -17.28
C ASP A 77 1.83 -11.57 -16.62
N LEU A 78 1.91 -10.52 -15.78
CA LEU A 78 3.12 -10.19 -15.02
C LEU A 78 3.50 -11.31 -14.05
N THR A 79 2.50 -11.95 -13.43
CA THR A 79 2.72 -13.02 -12.46
C THR A 79 3.12 -14.33 -13.15
N ASN A 80 2.45 -14.69 -14.26
CA ASN A 80 2.74 -15.90 -15.02
C ASN A 80 4.13 -15.86 -15.67
N ASN A 81 4.58 -14.66 -16.06
CA ASN A 81 5.91 -14.44 -16.62
C ASN A 81 6.98 -14.13 -15.56
N ASN A 82 6.67 -14.28 -14.26
CA ASN A 82 7.58 -14.07 -13.13
C ASN A 82 8.16 -12.65 -12.96
N TYR A 83 7.53 -11.63 -13.56
CA TYR A 83 7.91 -10.22 -13.34
C TYR A 83 7.37 -9.65 -12.04
N LEU A 84 6.30 -10.24 -11.52
CA LEU A 84 5.62 -9.81 -10.30
C LEU A 84 5.25 -11.03 -9.44
N SER A 85 5.47 -10.92 -8.13
CA SER A 85 4.97 -11.93 -7.19
C SER A 85 3.47 -11.75 -6.96
N LYS A 86 2.75 -12.85 -6.69
CA LYS A 86 1.33 -12.79 -6.31
C LYS A 86 1.13 -11.83 -5.14
N ILE A 87 0.19 -10.92 -5.31
CA ILE A 87 -0.14 -9.93 -4.29
C ILE A 87 -1.37 -10.42 -3.53
N TYR A 88 -1.26 -10.47 -2.21
CA TYR A 88 -2.38 -10.82 -1.33
C TYR A 88 -2.87 -9.60 -0.55
N ASP A 89 -4.16 -9.59 -0.26
CA ASP A 89 -4.79 -8.58 0.58
C ASP A 89 -4.31 -8.66 2.03
N LEU A 90 -4.21 -7.50 2.70
CA LEU A 90 -3.70 -7.41 4.07
C LEU A 90 -4.76 -7.72 5.14
N THR A 91 -6.04 -7.83 4.76
CA THR A 91 -7.18 -8.00 5.65
C THR A 91 -7.68 -9.44 5.62
N ASP A 92 -7.94 -9.99 4.43
CA ASP A 92 -8.52 -11.33 4.27
C ASP A 92 -7.58 -12.34 3.60
N ASN A 93 -6.37 -11.92 3.21
CA ASN A 93 -5.39 -12.74 2.50
C ASN A 93 -5.90 -13.29 1.16
N SER A 94 -6.92 -12.65 0.57
CA SER A 94 -7.40 -12.93 -0.78
C SER A 94 -6.35 -12.55 -1.83
N LEU A 95 -6.35 -13.22 -2.98
CA LEU A 95 -5.47 -12.88 -4.09
C LEU A 95 -5.99 -11.60 -4.75
N CYS A 96 -5.14 -10.58 -4.84
CA CYS A 96 -5.44 -9.37 -5.56
C CYS A 96 -5.45 -9.61 -7.06
N VAL A 97 -6.40 -8.97 -7.73
CA VAL A 97 -6.51 -8.98 -9.19
C VAL A 97 -6.42 -7.55 -9.72
N GLY A 98 -6.14 -7.41 -11.02
CA GLY A 98 -5.98 -6.09 -11.59
C GLY A 98 -5.26 -6.09 -12.92
N TYR A 99 -4.94 -4.88 -13.36
CA TYR A 99 -4.25 -4.62 -14.60
C TYR A 99 -3.49 -3.29 -14.52
N VAL A 100 -2.70 -2.99 -15.53
CA VAL A 100 -1.95 -1.75 -15.67
C VAL A 100 -2.26 -1.15 -17.03
N TYR A 101 -2.62 0.12 -17.05
CA TYR A 101 -2.67 0.89 -18.28
C TYR A 101 -1.32 1.54 -18.55
N VAL A 102 -0.80 1.33 -19.75
CA VAL A 102 0.35 2.08 -20.26
C VAL A 102 -0.19 3.08 -21.27
N THR A 103 -0.15 4.36 -20.91
CA THR A 103 -0.73 5.46 -21.71
C THR A 103 0.38 6.34 -22.26
N LYS A 104 0.33 6.66 -23.56
CA LYS A 104 1.25 7.64 -24.15
C LYS A 104 0.78 9.07 -23.83
N THR A 105 1.42 9.69 -22.86
CA THR A 105 1.09 11.05 -22.40
C THR A 105 1.89 12.12 -23.13
N HIS A 106 3.12 11.78 -23.56
CA HIS A 106 3.98 12.67 -24.34
C HIS A 106 4.69 11.91 -25.46
N THR A 107 5.40 12.63 -26.33
CA THR A 107 6.09 12.06 -27.50
C THR A 107 7.08 10.95 -27.13
N GLU A 108 7.77 11.09 -25.99
CA GLU A 108 8.84 10.21 -25.51
C GLU A 108 8.51 9.51 -24.18
N ASN A 109 7.38 9.84 -23.53
CA ASN A 109 7.08 9.36 -22.19
C ASN A 109 5.76 8.59 -22.13
N TYR A 110 5.76 7.56 -21.27
CA TYR A 110 4.60 6.74 -20.97
C TYR A 110 4.26 6.85 -19.49
N THR A 111 2.96 6.88 -19.20
CA THR A 111 2.45 6.84 -17.84
C THR A 111 1.87 5.45 -17.59
N TYR A 112 2.34 4.81 -16.52
CA TYR A 112 1.86 3.53 -16.04
C TYR A 112 0.86 3.78 -14.91
N THR A 113 -0.39 3.39 -15.12
CA THR A 113 -1.46 3.51 -14.14
C THR A 113 -1.83 2.10 -13.67
N PRO A 114 -1.36 1.66 -12.48
CA PRO A 114 -1.76 0.39 -11.92
C PRO A 114 -3.19 0.50 -11.38
N CYS A 115 -3.98 -0.54 -11.62
CA CYS A 115 -5.31 -0.72 -11.07
C CYS A 115 -5.33 -2.05 -10.33
N ILE A 116 -5.37 -2.02 -9.01
CA ILE A 116 -5.48 -3.21 -8.17
C ILE A 116 -6.78 -3.24 -7.40
N PHE A 117 -7.33 -4.43 -7.29
CA PHE A 117 -8.56 -4.74 -6.56
C PHE A 117 -8.23 -5.88 -5.60
N CYS A 118 -8.24 -5.57 -4.30
CA CYS A 118 -7.84 -6.45 -3.21
C CYS A 118 -8.92 -6.39 -2.12
N GLY A 119 -9.77 -7.40 -2.01
CA GLY A 119 -10.85 -7.40 -1.00
C GLY A 119 -11.71 -6.12 -1.08
N THR A 120 -11.60 -5.26 -0.05
CA THR A 120 -12.29 -3.95 0.02
C THR A 120 -11.47 -2.77 -0.51
N TYR A 121 -10.20 -2.98 -0.85
CA TYR A 121 -9.31 -1.97 -1.41
C TYR A 121 -9.40 -1.95 -2.93
N GLN A 122 -9.52 -0.75 -3.49
CA GLN A 122 -9.43 -0.46 -4.91
C GLN A 122 -8.55 0.77 -5.08
N THR A 123 -7.69 0.75 -6.10
CA THR A 123 -6.94 1.95 -6.50
C THR A 123 -7.91 3.08 -6.83
N ASP A 124 -7.76 4.22 -6.15
CA ASP A 124 -8.58 5.42 -6.37
C ASP A 124 -8.17 6.14 -7.66
N ASN A 125 -8.67 5.63 -8.79
CA ASN A 125 -8.45 6.22 -10.11
C ASN A 125 -9.65 5.95 -11.02
N VAL A 126 -10.08 6.97 -11.74
CA VAL A 126 -11.23 6.92 -12.68
C VAL A 126 -11.04 5.90 -13.81
N LEU A 127 -9.81 5.50 -14.10
CA LEU A 127 -9.49 4.49 -15.11
C LEU A 127 -9.58 3.06 -14.57
N CYS A 128 -9.74 2.87 -13.26
CA CYS A 128 -9.79 1.56 -12.64
C CYS A 128 -11.24 1.10 -12.49
N ASP A 129 -11.66 0.16 -13.33
CA ASP A 129 -12.96 -0.50 -13.28
C ASP A 129 -12.76 -2.02 -13.09
N ILE A 130 -13.35 -2.56 -12.02
CA ILE A 130 -13.26 -3.99 -11.71
C ILE A 130 -13.88 -4.88 -12.80
N ASN A 131 -14.79 -4.34 -13.61
CA ASN A 131 -15.41 -5.05 -14.72
C ASN A 131 -14.45 -5.24 -15.91
N GLU A 132 -13.29 -4.57 -15.90
CA GLU A 132 -12.25 -4.70 -16.94
C GLU A 132 -11.13 -5.67 -16.56
N VAL A 133 -11.21 -6.33 -15.40
CA VAL A 133 -10.25 -7.35 -14.94
C VAL A 133 -10.41 -8.66 -15.69
#